data_AF-M2TEE5-F1
#
_entry.id   AF-M2TEE5-F1
#
_cell.length_a   1.000
_cell.length_b   1.000
_cell.length_c   1.000
_cell.angle_alpha   90.00
_cell.angle_beta   90.00
_cell.angle_gamma   90.00
#
_symmetry.space_group_name_H-M   'P 1'
#
loop_
_entity.id
_entity.type
_entity.pdbx_description
1 polymer ?
#
loop_
_entity_poly.entity_id
_entity_poly.type
_entity_poly.pdbx_seq_one_letter_code
_entity_poly.pdbx_strand_id
1 'polypeptide(L)'
;MKPLPQDQQALLDEVADLERRLQDAKARLNPAAVVATPPFSPLPNAGPSPPVPPFSPAEQDAALHALLLLADSALPLGSFAFSSGLESYLAHHKPATPSASQLPAFNTFLRLSLSTLASTSLPYVFAGYRDPQEIETLDNDFDASTPCTVARRASIAQGRALLAVWDRSFRAQYNSPERHMRDSSLNGIAEKNTAVETLASFSAALRTSEHMNAHLAPLWGLITSILHVPLQQAAYLFLFSHARTVVSAAVRASVMGPYQAQAVLASAELQERIRGLVDEGWDKTVEDAGQSVPVMDLWVGRHEKLYSRIFNS
;
A
#
# COMPACT_ATOMS: atom_id res chain seq x y z
N MET A 1 24.67 -24.74 -50.90
CA MET A 1 23.75 -23.73 -50.30
C MET A 1 23.07 -23.00 -51.45
N LYS A 2 21.74 -23.07 -51.53
CA LYS A 2 20.94 -22.41 -52.58
C LYS A 2 20.74 -20.94 -52.17
N PRO A 3 21.01 -19.94 -53.01
CA PRO A 3 20.84 -18.53 -52.65
C PRO A 3 19.35 -18.22 -52.35
N LEU A 4 19.09 -17.42 -51.32
CA LEU A 4 17.73 -17.01 -50.94
C LEU A 4 17.10 -16.12 -52.03
N PRO A 5 15.76 -16.12 -52.19
CA PRO A 5 15.06 -15.29 -53.17
C PRO A 5 15.37 -13.80 -52.99
N GLN A 6 15.56 -13.06 -54.10
CA GLN A 6 15.94 -11.64 -54.10
C GLN A 6 15.07 -10.75 -53.19
N ASP A 7 13.77 -11.06 -53.08
CA ASP A 7 12.83 -10.31 -52.23
C ASP A 7 13.13 -10.45 -50.74
N GLN A 8 13.67 -11.58 -50.30
CA GLN A 8 14.02 -11.81 -48.91
C GLN A 8 15.33 -11.11 -48.53
N GLN A 9 16.25 -10.97 -49.50
CA GLN A 9 17.46 -10.15 -49.31
C GLN A 9 17.12 -8.65 -49.24
N ALA A 10 16.20 -8.18 -50.10
CA ALA A 10 15.73 -6.80 -50.06
C ALA A 10 15.09 -6.43 -48.71
N LEU A 11 14.29 -7.33 -48.14
CA LEU A 11 13.70 -7.14 -46.80
C LEU A 11 14.75 -7.13 -45.68
N LEU A 12 15.80 -7.95 -45.77
CA LEU A 12 16.90 -7.93 -44.81
C LEU A 12 17.68 -6.62 -44.88
N ASP A 13 17.92 -6.11 -46.08
CA ASP A 13 18.59 -4.83 -46.30
C ASP A 13 17.74 -3.66 -45.77
N GLU A 14 16.42 -3.72 -45.93
CA GLU A 14 15.48 -2.73 -45.37
C GLU A 14 15.46 -2.75 -43.83
N VAL A 15 15.45 -3.94 -43.21
CA VAL A 15 15.54 -4.07 -41.75
C VAL A 15 16.86 -3.49 -41.23
N ALA A 16 17.98 -3.75 -41.90
CA ALA A 16 19.27 -3.21 -41.52
C ALA A 16 19.32 -1.67 -41.60
N ASP A 17 18.68 -1.06 -42.61
CA ASP A 17 18.57 0.40 -42.71
C ASP A 17 17.70 0.99 -41.60
N LEU A 18 16.56 0.35 -41.29
CA LEU A 18 15.67 0.78 -40.21
C LEU A 18 16.35 0.70 -38.83
N GLU A 19 17.13 -0.35 -38.55
CA GLU A 19 17.91 -0.48 -37.32
C GLU A 19 18.96 0.62 -37.20
N ARG A 20 19.64 0.94 -38.31
CA ARG A 20 20.62 2.03 -38.35
C ARG A 20 19.97 3.39 -38.05
N ARG A 21 18.80 3.65 -38.62
CA ARG A 21 18.02 4.88 -38.38
C ARG A 21 17.52 4.96 -36.94
N LEU A 22 17.10 3.84 -36.35
CA LEU A 22 16.72 3.75 -34.94
C LEU A 22 17.91 4.08 -34.03
N GLN A 23 19.09 3.55 -34.34
CA GLN A 23 20.31 3.79 -33.55
C GLN A 23 20.73 5.26 -33.62
N ASP A 24 20.66 5.89 -34.79
CA ASP A 24 20.95 7.32 -34.96
C ASP A 24 19.93 8.20 -34.22
N ALA A 25 18.64 7.85 -34.27
CA ALA A 25 17.59 8.53 -33.51
C ALA A 25 17.80 8.41 -31.98
N LYS A 26 18.18 7.22 -31.49
CA LYS A 26 18.53 6.99 -30.08
C LYS A 26 19.76 7.79 -29.65
N ALA A 27 20.78 7.90 -30.52
CA ALA A 27 21.97 8.69 -30.25
C ALA A 27 21.66 10.20 -30.13
N ARG A 28 20.73 10.72 -30.94
CA ARG A 28 20.24 12.10 -30.83
C ARG A 28 19.41 12.35 -29.57
N LEU A 29 18.70 11.34 -29.09
CA LEU A 29 17.84 11.44 -27.89
C LEU A 29 18.63 11.34 -26.58
N ASN A 30 19.88 10.85 -26.62
CA ASN A 30 20.70 10.62 -25.43
C ASN A 30 22.15 11.15 -25.63
N PRO A 31 22.39 12.47 -25.47
CA PRO A 31 23.70 13.07 -25.73
C PRO A 31 24.84 12.63 -24.78
N ALA A 32 24.59 11.70 -23.86
CA ALA A 32 25.58 11.23 -22.88
C ALA A 32 26.21 9.85 -23.20
N ALA A 33 25.94 9.24 -24.36
CA ALA A 33 26.39 7.88 -24.68
C ALA A 33 27.46 7.76 -25.79
N VAL A 34 28.21 8.83 -26.08
CA VAL A 34 29.35 8.77 -27.03
C VAL A 34 30.62 9.31 -26.39
N VAL A 35 31.28 8.50 -25.58
CA VAL A 35 32.75 8.53 -25.46
C VAL A 35 33.23 7.09 -25.35
N ALA A 36 33.78 6.58 -26.45
CA ALA A 36 34.61 5.39 -26.45
C ALA A 36 35.95 5.69 -25.75
N THR A 37 36.41 4.70 -25.00
CA THR A 37 37.62 4.58 -24.20
C THR A 37 38.94 4.87 -24.95
N PRO A 38 39.91 5.56 -24.30
CA PRO A 38 41.34 5.30 -24.46
C PRO A 38 41.92 4.60 -23.21
N PRO A 39 43.09 3.93 -23.31
CA PRO A 39 43.58 3.03 -22.27
C PRO A 39 44.25 3.84 -21.15
N PHE A 40 43.78 3.72 -19.91
CA PHE A 40 44.37 4.38 -18.75
C PHE A 40 44.89 3.39 -17.71
N SER A 41 46.12 3.63 -17.30
CA SER A 41 46.88 2.97 -16.25
C SER A 41 46.19 3.08 -14.87
N PRO A 42 46.47 2.17 -13.93
CA PRO A 42 45.76 2.12 -12.65
C PRO A 42 46.30 3.18 -11.67
N LEU A 43 45.40 4.03 -11.16
CA LEU A 43 45.55 4.85 -9.95
C LEU A 43 44.26 4.71 -9.10
N PRO A 44 44.35 4.90 -7.77
CA PRO A 44 43.52 4.17 -6.81
C PRO A 44 42.24 4.91 -6.38
N ASN A 45 41.21 4.11 -6.05
CA ASN A 45 40.06 4.42 -5.19
C ASN A 45 39.16 5.63 -5.54
N ALA A 46 38.09 5.33 -6.28
CA ALA A 46 36.75 5.82 -5.94
C ALA A 46 35.80 4.63 -6.10
N GLY A 47 35.58 3.90 -5.01
CA GLY A 47 34.69 2.74 -4.99
C GLY A 47 33.22 3.14 -5.23
N PRO A 48 32.37 2.18 -5.62
CA PRO A 48 30.93 2.39 -5.63
C PRO A 48 30.48 2.82 -4.24
N SER A 49 29.59 3.80 -4.17
CA SER A 49 28.82 4.12 -2.96
C SER A 49 28.34 2.80 -2.34
N PRO A 50 28.53 2.57 -1.03
CA PRO A 50 28.15 1.30 -0.45
C PRO A 50 26.63 1.11 -0.63
N PRO A 51 26.16 -0.09 -1.01
CA PRO A 51 24.75 -0.40 -0.87
C PRO A 51 24.39 -0.22 0.61
N VAL A 52 23.25 0.41 0.88
CA VAL A 52 22.62 0.39 2.21
C VAL A 52 22.71 -1.04 2.72
N PRO A 53 23.29 -1.30 3.91
CA PRO A 53 23.49 -2.66 4.36
C PRO A 53 22.12 -3.35 4.36
N PRO A 54 21.97 -4.51 3.68
CA PRO A 54 20.73 -5.27 3.77
C PRO A 54 20.50 -5.60 5.24
N PHE A 55 19.25 -5.49 5.70
CA PHE A 55 18.84 -5.95 7.02
C PHE A 55 19.52 -7.28 7.35
N SER A 56 20.04 -7.41 8.56
CA SER A 56 20.58 -8.68 9.03
C SER A 56 19.49 -9.77 8.94
N PRO A 57 19.85 -11.05 8.78
CA PRO A 57 18.85 -12.14 8.70
C PRO A 57 17.85 -12.12 9.86
N ALA A 58 18.31 -11.79 11.08
CA ALA A 58 17.45 -11.69 12.25
C ALA A 58 16.44 -10.52 12.17
N GLU A 59 16.82 -9.40 11.55
CA GLU A 59 15.91 -8.26 11.32
C GLU A 59 14.89 -8.58 10.23
N GLN A 60 15.30 -9.30 9.18
CA GLN A 60 14.40 -9.78 8.15
C GLN A 60 13.35 -10.73 8.73
N ASP A 61 13.76 -11.66 9.61
CA ASP A 61 12.85 -12.58 10.29
C ASP A 61 11.87 -11.83 11.21
N ALA A 62 12.33 -10.80 11.92
CA ALA A 62 11.49 -9.98 12.77
C ALA A 62 10.45 -9.18 11.96
N ALA A 63 10.88 -8.57 10.86
CA ALA A 63 10.00 -7.84 9.94
C ALA A 63 8.96 -8.77 9.29
N LEU A 64 9.39 -9.95 8.85
CA LEU A 64 8.49 -10.99 8.32
C LEU A 64 7.48 -11.43 9.38
N HIS A 65 7.91 -11.65 10.62
CA HIS A 65 7.01 -12.03 11.71
C HIS A 65 5.97 -10.93 11.98
N ALA A 66 6.38 -9.66 12.00
CA ALA A 66 5.46 -8.54 12.14
C ALA A 66 4.45 -8.47 10.98
N LEU A 67 4.89 -8.67 9.74
CA LEU A 67 4.01 -8.76 8.57
C LEU A 67 2.98 -9.88 8.71
N LEU A 68 3.39 -11.07 9.16
CA LEU A 68 2.48 -12.21 9.36
C LEU A 68 1.42 -11.90 10.42
N LEU A 69 1.80 -11.26 11.52
CA LEU A 69 0.86 -10.83 12.57
C LEU A 69 -0.12 -9.77 12.05
N LEU A 70 0.36 -8.78 11.31
CA LEU A 70 -0.47 -7.73 10.73
C LEU A 70 -1.37 -8.26 9.59
N ALA A 71 -0.95 -9.32 8.91
CA ALA A 71 -1.72 -9.97 7.86
C ALA A 71 -2.80 -10.93 8.37
N ASP A 72 -2.82 -11.23 9.66
CA ASP A 72 -3.80 -12.14 10.24
C ASP A 72 -5.24 -11.59 10.06
N SER A 73 -6.12 -12.43 9.51
CA SER A 73 -7.55 -12.13 9.40
C SER A 73 -8.25 -11.94 10.75
N ALA A 74 -7.68 -12.48 11.83
CA ALA A 74 -8.16 -12.34 13.19
C ALA A 74 -7.57 -11.13 13.93
N LEU A 75 -6.73 -10.31 13.27
CA LEU A 75 -6.22 -9.08 13.85
C LEU A 75 -7.40 -8.20 14.31
N PRO A 76 -7.47 -7.78 15.59
CA PRO A 76 -8.69 -7.24 16.19
C PRO A 76 -8.90 -5.76 15.84
N LEU A 77 -8.82 -5.41 14.56
CA LEU A 77 -9.12 -4.06 14.05
C LEU A 77 -10.63 -3.84 13.82
N GLY A 78 -11.44 -4.89 13.94
CA GLY A 78 -12.87 -4.85 13.64
C GLY A 78 -13.19 -4.81 12.14
N SER A 79 -12.19 -4.89 11.25
CA SER A 79 -12.33 -4.78 9.79
C SER A 79 -13.36 -5.76 9.20
N PHE A 80 -13.53 -6.94 9.80
CA PHE A 80 -14.55 -7.91 9.40
C PHE A 80 -15.98 -7.35 9.43
N ALA A 81 -16.29 -6.40 10.33
CA ALA A 81 -17.62 -5.82 10.41
C ALA A 81 -17.94 -4.88 9.22
N PHE A 82 -16.93 -4.45 8.46
CA PHE A 82 -17.05 -3.43 7.43
C PHE A 82 -17.10 -4.05 6.02
N SER A 83 -17.97 -3.53 5.16
CA SER A 83 -18.02 -3.89 3.73
C SER A 83 -17.38 -2.83 2.82
N SER A 84 -16.93 -1.72 3.41
CA SER A 84 -16.38 -0.56 2.71
C SER A 84 -17.28 -0.03 1.58
N GLY A 85 -18.61 -0.14 1.74
CA GLY A 85 -19.59 0.29 0.75
C GLY A 85 -20.03 -0.78 -0.26
N LEU A 86 -19.46 -1.99 -0.23
CA LEU A 86 -19.83 -3.08 -1.16
C LEU A 86 -21.32 -3.43 -1.07
N GLU A 87 -21.88 -3.50 0.15
CA GLU A 87 -23.29 -3.84 0.35
C GLU A 87 -24.22 -2.83 -0.36
N SER A 88 -23.93 -1.54 -0.20
CA SER A 88 -24.66 -0.46 -0.86
C SER A 88 -24.47 -0.51 -2.38
N TYR A 89 -23.24 -0.70 -2.85
CA TYR A 89 -22.95 -0.84 -4.27
C TYR A 89 -23.74 -1.99 -4.91
N LEU A 90 -23.74 -3.18 -4.32
CA LEU A 90 -24.49 -4.34 -4.82
C LEU A 90 -26.00 -4.13 -4.78
N ALA A 91 -26.52 -3.45 -3.76
CA ALA A 91 -27.93 -3.10 -3.65
C ALA A 91 -28.38 -2.17 -4.79
N HIS A 92 -27.48 -1.31 -5.29
CA HIS A 92 -27.72 -0.38 -6.39
C HIS A 92 -27.38 -0.95 -7.78
N HIS A 93 -26.63 -2.05 -7.85
CA HIS A 93 -26.22 -2.71 -9.10
C HIS A 93 -26.81 -4.13 -9.17
N LYS A 94 -28.11 -4.27 -8.85
CA LYS A 94 -28.79 -5.55 -8.97
C LYS A 94 -28.89 -5.95 -10.45
N PRO A 95 -28.55 -7.20 -10.79
CA PRO A 95 -28.68 -7.68 -12.15
C PRO A 95 -30.16 -7.68 -12.59
N ALA A 96 -30.38 -7.54 -13.90
CA ALA A 96 -31.73 -7.55 -14.47
C ALA A 96 -32.44 -8.89 -14.27
N THR A 97 -31.69 -9.99 -14.21
CA THR A 97 -32.21 -11.34 -13.95
C THR A 97 -31.74 -11.84 -12.56
N PRO A 98 -32.63 -12.42 -11.73
CA PRO A 98 -32.27 -12.90 -10.39
C PRO A 98 -31.21 -14.01 -10.37
N SER A 99 -31.06 -14.74 -11.47
CA SER A 99 -30.08 -15.84 -11.60
C SER A 99 -28.70 -15.39 -12.09
N ALA A 100 -28.54 -14.12 -12.50
CA ALA A 100 -27.26 -13.63 -13.00
C ALA A 100 -26.27 -13.41 -11.84
N SER A 101 -25.01 -13.73 -12.12
CA SER A 101 -23.93 -13.57 -11.15
C SER A 101 -23.64 -12.09 -10.88
N GLN A 102 -23.44 -11.75 -9.61
CA GLN A 102 -22.97 -10.43 -9.17
C GLN A 102 -21.43 -10.29 -9.22
N LEU A 103 -20.70 -11.33 -9.63
CA LEU A 103 -19.25 -11.36 -9.68
C LEU A 103 -18.64 -10.24 -10.57
N PRO A 104 -19.18 -9.90 -11.75
CA PRO A 104 -18.66 -8.79 -12.55
C PRO A 104 -18.79 -7.43 -11.85
N ALA A 105 -19.89 -7.23 -11.12
CA ALA A 105 -20.12 -6.02 -10.33
C ALA A 105 -19.08 -5.94 -9.21
N PHE A 106 -18.85 -7.05 -8.49
CA PHE A 106 -17.81 -7.15 -7.47
C PHE A 106 -16.41 -6.86 -8.01
N ASN A 107 -16.00 -7.44 -9.14
CA ASN A 107 -14.66 -7.19 -9.72
C ASN A 107 -14.46 -5.71 -10.07
N THR A 108 -15.52 -5.05 -10.55
CA THR A 108 -15.50 -3.60 -10.79
C THR A 108 -15.36 -2.83 -9.48
N PHE A 109 -16.16 -3.17 -8.48
CA PHE A 109 -16.09 -2.54 -7.16
C PHE A 109 -14.71 -2.69 -6.51
N LEU A 110 -14.14 -3.90 -6.49
CA LEU A 110 -12.84 -4.17 -5.88
C LEU A 110 -11.77 -3.26 -6.48
N ARG A 111 -11.71 -3.16 -7.82
CA ARG A 111 -10.78 -2.28 -8.55
C ARG A 111 -10.98 -0.82 -8.18
N LEU A 112 -12.22 -0.32 -8.20
CA LEU A 112 -12.52 1.07 -7.84
C LEU A 112 -12.15 1.36 -6.37
N SER A 113 -12.49 0.44 -5.46
CA SER A 113 -12.23 0.60 -4.04
C SER A 113 -10.74 0.64 -3.71
N LEU A 114 -9.92 -0.16 -4.41
CA LEU A 114 -8.47 -0.15 -4.25
C LEU A 114 -7.87 1.13 -4.80
N SER A 115 -8.33 1.61 -5.97
CA SER A 115 -7.86 2.90 -6.52
C SER A 115 -8.22 4.06 -5.60
N THR A 116 -9.44 4.09 -5.06
CA THR A 116 -9.84 5.10 -4.07
C THR A 116 -8.96 5.05 -2.84
N LEU A 117 -8.80 3.88 -2.22
CA LEU A 117 -7.99 3.75 -1.01
C LEU A 117 -6.53 4.14 -1.25
N ALA A 118 -5.98 3.75 -2.40
CA ALA A 118 -4.62 4.11 -2.78
C ALA A 118 -4.46 5.62 -2.97
N SER A 119 -5.43 6.29 -3.61
CA SER A 119 -5.33 7.73 -3.88
C SER A 119 -5.61 8.60 -2.65
N THR A 120 -6.44 8.14 -1.70
CA THR A 120 -6.77 8.92 -0.51
C THR A 120 -5.87 8.63 0.68
N SER A 121 -5.47 7.37 0.87
CA SER A 121 -4.91 6.93 2.16
C SER A 121 -3.44 6.50 2.08
N LEU A 122 -2.96 6.07 0.91
CA LEU A 122 -1.58 5.62 0.77
C LEU A 122 -0.54 6.74 0.98
N PRO A 123 -0.76 7.99 0.52
CA PRO A 123 0.15 9.09 0.83
C PRO A 123 0.33 9.30 2.34
N TYR A 124 -0.73 9.13 3.12
CA TYR A 124 -0.67 9.22 4.58
C TYR A 124 0.01 8.01 5.24
N VAL A 125 -0.09 6.81 4.66
CA VAL A 125 0.72 5.66 5.08
C VAL A 125 2.20 5.94 4.85
N PHE A 126 2.57 6.50 3.69
CA PHE A 126 3.96 6.86 3.40
C PHE A 126 4.47 7.96 4.30
N ALA A 127 3.70 9.04 4.48
CA ALA A 127 4.07 10.15 5.35
C ALA A 127 4.19 9.72 6.82
N GLY A 128 3.23 8.95 7.34
CA GLY A 128 3.31 8.43 8.71
C GLY A 128 4.49 7.49 8.96
N TYR A 129 4.95 6.80 7.91
CA TYR A 129 6.15 5.95 7.98
C TYR A 129 7.45 6.77 7.91
N ARG A 130 7.54 7.72 6.97
CA ARG A 130 8.73 8.53 6.67
C ARG A 130 8.96 9.63 7.70
N ASP A 131 7.88 10.26 8.14
CA ASP A 131 7.89 11.43 9.03
C ASP A 131 7.04 11.20 10.29
N PRO A 132 7.43 10.26 11.19
CA PRO A 132 6.69 9.96 12.43
C PRO A 132 6.28 11.18 13.26
N GLN A 133 7.11 12.21 13.29
CA GLN A 133 6.92 13.41 14.09
C GLN A 133 5.68 14.21 13.68
N GLU A 134 5.24 14.10 12.42
CA GLU A 134 4.07 14.81 11.89
C GLU A 134 2.75 14.05 12.15
N ILE A 135 2.76 12.98 12.94
CA ILE A 135 1.58 12.12 13.13
C ILE A 135 0.32 12.89 13.58
N GLU A 136 0.47 13.93 14.40
CA GLU A 136 -0.66 14.77 14.83
C GLU A 136 -1.22 15.60 13.68
N THR A 137 -0.35 16.22 12.89
CA THR A 137 -0.71 16.98 11.69
C THR A 137 -1.40 16.07 10.67
N LEU A 138 -0.82 14.90 10.42
CA LEU A 138 -1.33 13.90 9.47
C LEU A 138 -2.69 13.33 9.90
N ASP A 139 -2.90 13.10 11.19
CA ASP A 139 -4.18 12.64 11.74
C ASP A 139 -5.29 13.69 11.52
N ASN A 140 -5.00 14.95 11.84
CA ASN A 140 -5.95 16.05 11.67
C ASN A 140 -6.26 16.33 10.19
N ASP A 141 -5.24 16.33 9.33
CA ASP A 141 -5.40 16.53 7.89
C ASP A 141 -6.20 15.38 7.25
N PHE A 142 -5.93 14.13 7.65
CA PHE A 142 -6.70 12.98 7.18
C PHE A 142 -8.19 13.03 7.62
N ASP A 143 -8.48 13.51 8.83
CA ASP A 143 -9.86 13.71 9.27
C ASP A 143 -10.57 14.75 8.39
N ALA A 144 -9.90 15.88 8.14
CA ALA A 144 -10.42 16.98 7.32
C ALA A 144 -10.63 16.57 5.85
N SER A 145 -9.76 15.72 5.30
CA SER A 145 -9.84 15.22 3.92
C SER A 145 -10.77 14.01 3.75
N THR A 146 -11.40 13.51 4.82
CA THR A 146 -12.37 12.40 4.78
C THR A 146 -13.81 12.88 5.01
N PRO A 147 -14.49 13.48 4.01
CA PRO A 147 -15.82 14.08 4.18
C PRO A 147 -16.91 13.02 4.47
N CYS A 148 -16.74 11.80 3.98
CA CYS A 148 -17.68 10.71 4.24
C CYS A 148 -17.62 10.30 5.72
N THR A 149 -18.64 10.65 6.49
CA THR A 149 -18.71 10.40 7.94
C THR A 149 -18.60 8.91 8.30
N VAL A 150 -19.14 8.04 7.45
CA VAL A 150 -19.07 6.59 7.61
C VAL A 150 -17.63 6.10 7.45
N ALA A 151 -16.96 6.48 6.36
CA ALA A 151 -15.55 6.15 6.11
C ALA A 151 -14.65 6.70 7.22
N ARG A 152 -14.89 7.94 7.64
CA ARG A 152 -14.15 8.60 8.72
C ARG A 152 -14.24 7.83 10.03
N ARG A 153 -15.46 7.49 10.49
CA ARG A 153 -15.64 6.69 11.71
C ARG A 153 -15.02 5.30 11.60
N ALA A 154 -15.09 4.65 10.44
CA ALA A 154 -14.46 3.35 10.22
C ALA A 154 -12.93 3.45 10.35
N SER A 155 -12.31 4.47 9.75
CA SER A 155 -10.86 4.74 9.86
C SER A 155 -10.44 5.00 11.31
N ILE A 156 -11.19 5.81 12.05
CA ILE A 156 -10.95 6.10 13.48
C ILE A 156 -11.05 4.82 14.32
N ALA A 157 -12.11 4.03 14.13
CA ALA A 157 -12.31 2.80 14.87
C ALA A 157 -11.15 1.82 14.64
N GLN A 158 -10.73 1.64 13.38
CA GLN A 158 -9.62 0.75 13.03
C GLN A 158 -8.27 1.26 13.54
N GLY A 159 -7.99 2.56 13.46
CA GLY A 159 -6.74 3.14 13.97
C GLY A 159 -6.64 3.09 15.49
N ARG A 160 -7.73 3.37 16.22
CA ARG A 160 -7.78 3.17 17.69
C ARG A 160 -7.62 1.71 18.08
N ALA A 161 -8.19 0.79 17.32
CA ALA A 161 -7.99 -0.64 17.54
C ALA A 161 -6.52 -1.05 17.30
N LEU A 162 -5.88 -0.50 16.26
CA LEU A 162 -4.46 -0.73 15.99
C LEU A 162 -3.57 -0.22 17.12
N LEU A 163 -3.86 0.97 17.68
CA LEU A 163 -3.18 1.47 18.89
C LEU A 163 -3.37 0.53 20.09
N ALA A 164 -4.57 -0.01 20.29
CA ALA A 164 -4.82 -0.95 21.37
C ALA A 164 -4.03 -2.26 21.19
N VAL A 165 -3.87 -2.74 19.94
CA VAL A 165 -3.01 -3.89 19.64
C VAL A 165 -1.55 -3.56 19.94
N TRP A 166 -1.08 -2.37 19.53
CA TRP A 166 0.26 -1.90 19.87
C TRP A 166 0.51 -1.95 21.38
N ASP A 167 -0.35 -1.29 22.16
CA ASP A 167 -0.19 -1.17 23.61
C ASP A 167 -0.21 -2.53 24.34
N ARG A 168 -1.03 -3.48 23.86
CA ARG A 168 -1.25 -4.77 24.53
C ARG A 168 -0.33 -5.88 24.06
N SER A 169 0.14 -5.84 22.81
CA SER A 169 0.83 -6.97 22.18
C SER A 169 2.27 -6.64 21.76
N PHE A 170 2.52 -5.45 21.21
CA PHE A 170 3.82 -5.12 20.64
C PHE A 170 4.72 -4.35 21.62
N ARG A 171 4.17 -3.38 22.37
CA ARG A 171 4.93 -2.42 23.20
C ARG A 171 5.99 -3.06 24.11
N ALA A 172 5.67 -4.16 24.79
CA ALA A 172 6.58 -4.82 25.73
C ALA A 172 7.87 -5.35 25.08
N GLN A 173 7.77 -5.81 23.83
CA GLN A 173 8.91 -6.37 23.09
C GLN A 173 9.87 -5.29 22.59
N TYR A 174 9.39 -4.06 22.45
CA TYR A 174 10.16 -2.92 21.93
C TYR A 174 10.76 -2.04 23.04
N ASN A 175 10.25 -2.10 24.27
CA ASN A 175 10.85 -1.44 25.43
C ASN A 175 11.96 -2.27 26.13
N SER A 176 12.32 -3.44 25.59
CA SER A 176 13.29 -4.34 26.23
C SER A 176 14.74 -3.88 25.99
N PRO A 177 15.53 -3.63 27.05
CA PRO A 177 16.89 -3.05 26.94
C PRO A 177 17.90 -3.94 26.19
N GLU A 178 17.62 -5.23 26.03
CA GLU A 178 18.51 -6.18 25.34
C GLU A 178 18.66 -5.94 23.82
N ARG A 179 17.70 -5.23 23.18
CA ARG A 179 17.81 -4.86 21.76
C ARG A 179 18.72 -3.65 21.52
N HIS A 180 18.89 -2.76 22.50
CA HIS A 180 19.77 -1.59 22.38
C HIS A 180 21.26 -1.93 22.28
N MET A 181 21.67 -3.14 22.66
CA MET A 181 23.08 -3.57 22.61
C MET A 181 23.49 -4.31 21.33
N ARG A 182 22.54 -4.73 20.47
CA ARG A 182 22.85 -5.52 19.25
C ARG A 182 22.87 -4.70 17.96
N ASP A 183 22.20 -3.56 17.95
CA ASP A 183 22.20 -2.65 16.81
C ASP A 183 23.28 -1.60 17.06
N SER A 184 24.36 -1.61 16.27
CA SER A 184 25.50 -0.70 16.43
C SER A 184 25.51 0.41 15.38
N SER A 185 24.36 0.62 14.72
CA SER A 185 24.14 1.74 13.83
C SER A 185 23.51 2.91 14.61
N LEU A 186 24.33 3.92 14.94
CA LEU A 186 23.91 5.07 15.76
C LEU A 186 22.71 5.86 15.18
N ASN A 187 22.52 5.84 13.86
CA ASN A 187 21.42 6.57 13.20
C ASN A 187 20.08 5.81 13.24
N GLY A 188 20.05 4.49 13.02
CA GLY A 188 18.81 3.71 12.98
C GLY A 188 18.15 3.54 14.36
N ILE A 189 18.95 3.48 15.42
CA ILE A 189 18.44 3.42 16.80
C ILE A 189 17.80 4.75 17.21
N ALA A 190 18.41 5.88 16.83
CA ALA A 190 17.91 7.21 17.18
C ALA A 190 16.53 7.44 16.56
N GLU A 191 16.38 7.20 15.25
CA GLU A 191 15.10 7.34 14.54
C GLU A 191 14.01 6.41 15.11
N LYS A 192 14.37 5.16 15.45
CA LYS A 192 13.44 4.19 16.04
C LYS A 192 12.95 4.62 17.42
N ASN A 193 13.86 5.07 18.29
CA ASN A 193 13.49 5.56 19.61
C ASN A 193 12.56 6.76 19.49
N THR A 194 12.86 7.66 18.55
CA THR A 194 11.98 8.79 18.25
C THR A 194 10.59 8.34 17.81
N ALA A 195 10.45 7.38 16.88
CA ALA A 195 9.13 6.90 16.44
C ALA A 195 8.30 6.26 17.58
N VAL A 196 8.93 5.47 18.46
CA VAL A 196 8.27 4.88 19.64
C VAL A 196 7.85 5.95 20.64
N GLU A 197 8.71 6.93 20.90
CA GLU A 197 8.43 8.07 21.78
C GLU A 197 7.31 8.96 21.22
N THR A 198 7.31 9.20 19.91
CA THR A 198 6.24 9.92 19.21
C THR A 198 4.91 9.19 19.34
N LEU A 199 4.87 7.87 19.11
CA LEU A 199 3.65 7.08 19.29
C LEU A 199 3.15 7.10 20.73
N ALA A 200 4.05 7.04 21.71
CA ALA A 200 3.71 7.14 23.13
C ALA A 200 3.13 8.52 23.48
N SER A 201 3.71 9.58 22.93
CA SER A 201 3.26 10.97 23.11
C SER A 201 1.89 11.19 22.47
N PHE A 202 1.70 10.70 21.24
CA PHE A 202 0.42 10.71 20.53
C PHE A 202 -0.66 9.96 21.32
N SER A 203 -0.37 8.76 21.83
CA SER A 203 -1.31 7.97 22.65
C SER A 203 -1.68 8.67 23.96
N ALA A 204 -0.74 9.39 24.57
CA ALA A 204 -1.01 10.20 25.76
C ALA A 204 -1.90 11.42 25.43
N ALA A 205 -1.56 12.16 24.37
CA ALA A 205 -2.30 13.33 23.90
C ALA A 205 -3.74 12.99 23.47
N LEU A 206 -3.95 11.82 22.86
CA LEU A 206 -5.27 11.30 22.46
C LEU A 206 -6.26 11.15 23.64
N ARG A 207 -5.77 11.04 24.88
CA ARG A 207 -6.62 10.93 26.09
C ARG A 207 -7.12 12.28 26.58
N THR A 208 -6.44 13.36 26.21
CA THR A 208 -6.70 14.72 26.70
C THR A 208 -7.18 15.68 25.61
N SER A 209 -6.87 15.38 24.35
CA SER A 209 -7.22 16.20 23.18
C SER A 209 -8.58 15.81 22.62
N GLU A 210 -9.40 16.81 22.30
CA GLU A 210 -10.68 16.62 21.59
C GLU A 210 -10.51 16.55 20.06
N HIS A 211 -9.34 16.94 19.54
CA HIS A 211 -9.08 17.08 18.10
C HIS A 211 -8.37 15.88 17.49
N MET A 212 -7.83 14.98 18.31
CA MET A 212 -7.11 13.80 17.85
C MET A 212 -8.05 12.61 17.71
N ASN A 213 -7.97 11.95 16.55
CA ASN A 213 -8.91 10.94 16.13
C ASN A 213 -8.29 9.54 16.11
N ALA A 214 -6.99 9.43 15.79
CA ALA A 214 -6.28 8.17 15.60
C ALA A 214 -6.79 7.39 14.37
N HIS A 215 -6.64 7.99 13.20
CA HIS A 215 -6.91 7.40 11.90
C HIS A 215 -5.96 6.28 11.53
N LEU A 216 -6.50 5.26 10.85
CA LEU A 216 -5.74 4.07 10.50
C LEU A 216 -4.53 4.37 9.60
N ALA A 217 -4.67 5.20 8.56
CA ALA A 217 -3.64 5.33 7.53
C ALA A 217 -2.32 5.94 8.04
N PRO A 218 -2.31 7.12 8.69
CA PRO A 218 -1.08 7.64 9.31
C PRO A 218 -0.49 6.68 10.36
N LEU A 219 -1.35 6.12 11.23
CA LEU A 219 -0.89 5.21 12.30
C LEU A 219 -0.34 3.88 11.77
N TRP A 220 -0.88 3.37 10.67
CA TRP A 220 -0.36 2.17 10.02
C TRP A 220 1.07 2.39 9.55
N GLY A 221 1.35 3.54 8.90
CA GLY A 221 2.69 3.94 8.50
C GLY A 221 3.65 4.01 9.70
N LEU A 222 3.25 4.72 10.75
CA LEU A 222 4.05 4.87 11.96
C LEU A 222 4.35 3.52 12.64
N ILE A 223 3.32 2.70 12.86
CA ILE A 223 3.48 1.41 13.56
C ILE A 223 4.31 0.43 12.72
N THR A 224 4.10 0.38 11.41
CA THR A 224 4.90 -0.50 10.54
C THR A 224 6.36 -0.06 10.46
N SER A 225 6.65 1.24 10.55
CA SER A 225 8.01 1.79 10.69
C SER A 225 8.66 1.31 12.00
N ILE A 226 7.94 1.41 13.12
CA ILE A 226 8.44 0.92 14.43
C ILE A 226 8.70 -0.60 14.42
N LEU A 227 7.84 -1.35 13.70
CA LEU A 227 7.94 -2.80 13.55
C LEU A 227 9.00 -3.24 12.52
N HIS A 228 9.73 -2.29 11.90
CA HIS A 228 10.75 -2.54 10.88
C HIS A 228 10.23 -3.29 9.65
N VAL A 229 8.93 -3.14 9.34
CA VAL A 229 8.36 -3.68 8.12
C VAL A 229 8.78 -2.77 6.96
N PRO A 230 9.47 -3.26 5.91
CA PRO A 230 9.85 -2.44 4.78
C PRO A 230 8.65 -1.65 4.21
N LEU A 231 8.83 -0.37 3.94
CA LEU A 231 7.73 0.54 3.57
C LEU A 231 6.89 0.04 2.39
N GLN A 232 7.53 -0.52 1.36
CA GLN A 232 6.84 -1.13 0.22
C GLN A 232 5.92 -2.28 0.66
N GLN A 233 6.39 -3.11 1.59
CA GLN A 233 5.62 -4.25 2.12
C GLN A 233 4.50 -3.78 3.06
N ALA A 234 4.74 -2.74 3.86
CA ALA A 234 3.71 -2.10 4.69
C ALA A 234 2.57 -1.52 3.85
N ALA A 235 2.90 -0.80 2.78
CA ALA A 235 1.94 -0.22 1.83
C ALA A 235 1.18 -1.30 1.05
N TYR A 236 1.89 -2.33 0.57
CA TYR A 236 1.26 -3.48 -0.07
C TYR A 236 0.26 -4.17 0.87
N LEU A 237 0.67 -4.44 2.12
CA LEU A 237 -0.18 -5.12 3.10
C LEU A 237 -1.40 -4.28 3.49
N PHE A 238 -1.26 -2.95 3.55
CA PHE A 238 -2.38 -2.03 3.78
C PHE A 238 -3.49 -2.21 2.73
N LEU A 239 -3.12 -2.14 1.44
CA LEU A 239 -4.06 -2.32 0.33
C LEU A 239 -4.59 -3.76 0.25
N PHE A 240 -3.71 -4.75 0.47
CA PHE A 240 -4.11 -6.17 0.47
C PHE A 240 -5.11 -6.47 1.60
N SER A 241 -4.95 -5.87 2.76
CA SER A 241 -5.89 -6.04 3.89
C SER A 241 -7.27 -5.47 3.58
N HIS A 242 -7.35 -4.36 2.84
CA HIS A 242 -8.62 -3.85 2.32
C HIS A 242 -9.24 -4.81 1.30
N ALA A 243 -8.47 -5.31 0.34
CA ALA A 243 -8.96 -6.31 -0.62
C ALA A 243 -9.50 -7.56 0.10
N ARG A 244 -8.79 -8.05 1.12
CA ARG A 244 -9.21 -9.19 1.96
C ARG A 244 -10.55 -8.91 2.65
N THR A 245 -10.74 -7.73 3.22
CA THR A 245 -12.00 -7.32 3.84
C THR A 245 -13.15 -7.27 2.83
N VAL A 246 -12.94 -6.66 1.67
CA VAL A 246 -13.95 -6.56 0.59
C VAL A 246 -14.32 -7.95 0.04
N VAL A 247 -13.34 -8.84 -0.16
CA VAL A 247 -13.56 -10.24 -0.56
C VAL A 247 -14.36 -10.99 0.52
N SER A 248 -13.99 -10.84 1.80
CA SER A 248 -14.72 -11.45 2.91
C SER A 248 -16.18 -10.97 2.98
N ALA A 249 -16.42 -9.69 2.74
CA ALA A 249 -17.77 -9.13 2.64
C ALA A 249 -18.55 -9.72 1.45
N ALA A 250 -17.91 -9.93 0.30
CA ALA A 250 -18.54 -10.57 -0.86
C ALA A 250 -18.97 -12.02 -0.59
N VAL A 251 -18.15 -12.79 0.15
CA VAL A 251 -18.52 -14.16 0.56
C VAL A 251 -19.75 -14.15 1.45
N ARG A 252 -19.78 -13.27 2.45
CA ARG A 252 -20.92 -13.12 3.38
C ARG A 252 -22.18 -12.59 2.70
N ALA A 253 -22.02 -11.75 1.67
CA ALA A 253 -23.11 -11.30 0.81
C ALA A 253 -23.55 -12.34 -0.22
N SER A 254 -22.99 -13.56 -0.18
CA SER A 254 -23.28 -14.66 -1.11
C SER A 254 -23.00 -14.34 -2.59
N VAL A 255 -22.10 -13.38 -2.86
CA VAL A 255 -21.65 -13.05 -4.22
C VAL A 255 -20.75 -14.14 -4.78
N MET A 256 -19.93 -14.75 -3.91
CA MET A 256 -18.98 -15.82 -4.27
C MET A 256 -18.75 -16.79 -3.11
N GLY A 257 -18.26 -17.99 -3.42
CA GLY A 257 -17.88 -18.99 -2.42
C GLY A 257 -16.44 -18.81 -1.87
N PRO A 258 -16.08 -19.54 -0.80
CA PRO A 258 -14.76 -19.41 -0.15
C PRO A 258 -13.58 -19.76 -1.07
N TYR A 259 -13.72 -20.76 -1.95
CA TYR A 259 -12.67 -21.11 -2.92
C TYR A 259 -12.48 -20.02 -3.99
N GLN A 260 -13.58 -19.40 -4.45
CA GLN A 260 -13.51 -18.27 -5.38
C GLN A 260 -12.85 -17.06 -4.72
N ALA A 261 -13.16 -16.79 -3.45
CA ALA A 261 -12.51 -15.74 -2.67
C ALA A 261 -11.00 -15.95 -2.56
N GLN A 262 -10.55 -17.17 -2.26
CA GLN A 262 -9.11 -17.48 -2.24
C GLN A 262 -8.48 -17.36 -3.63
N ALA A 263 -9.18 -17.77 -4.69
CA ALA A 263 -8.69 -17.58 -6.06
C ALA A 263 -8.52 -16.11 -6.44
N VAL A 264 -9.43 -15.23 -6.00
CA VAL A 264 -9.30 -13.76 -6.18
C VAL A 264 -8.07 -13.24 -5.42
N LEU A 265 -7.91 -13.63 -4.15
CA LEU A 265 -6.78 -13.16 -3.33
C LEU A 265 -5.42 -13.68 -3.81
N ALA A 266 -5.37 -14.89 -4.37
CA ALA A 266 -4.17 -15.50 -4.94
C ALA A 266 -3.91 -15.09 -6.41
N SER A 267 -4.78 -14.28 -7.02
CA SER A 267 -4.67 -13.94 -8.44
C SER A 267 -3.48 -13.02 -8.72
N ALA A 268 -2.80 -13.26 -9.85
CA ALA A 268 -1.76 -12.38 -10.36
C ALA A 268 -2.31 -10.97 -10.67
N GLU A 269 -3.56 -10.88 -11.14
CA GLU A 269 -4.23 -9.60 -11.41
C GLU A 269 -4.31 -8.72 -10.16
N LEU A 270 -4.70 -9.29 -9.01
CA LEU A 270 -4.76 -8.53 -7.76
C LEU A 270 -3.36 -8.12 -7.29
N GLN A 271 -2.39 -9.03 -7.36
CA GLN A 271 -1.01 -8.77 -6.97
C GLN A 271 -0.40 -7.62 -7.81
N GLU A 272 -0.55 -7.68 -9.14
CA GLU A 272 -0.07 -6.65 -10.06
C GLU A 272 -0.78 -5.32 -9.83
N ARG A 273 -2.10 -5.34 -9.59
CA ARG A 273 -2.86 -4.13 -9.30
C ARG A 273 -2.39 -3.46 -8.03
N ILE A 274 -2.20 -4.20 -6.93
CA ILE A 274 -1.74 -3.61 -5.66
C ILE A 274 -0.34 -3.04 -5.84
N ARG A 275 0.57 -3.78 -6.49
CA ARG A 275 1.92 -3.30 -6.77
C ARG A 275 1.91 -2.01 -7.60
N GLY A 276 1.14 -1.98 -8.68
CA GLY A 276 1.00 -0.79 -9.52
C GLY A 276 0.48 0.41 -8.74
N LEU A 277 -0.51 0.24 -7.86
CA LEU A 277 -1.02 1.32 -7.01
C LEU A 277 0.02 1.82 -5.99
N VAL A 278 0.85 0.93 -5.44
CA VAL A 278 1.97 1.33 -4.55
C VAL A 278 3.00 2.13 -5.33
N ASP A 279 3.38 1.67 -6.52
CA ASP A 279 4.35 2.35 -7.38
C ASP A 279 3.82 3.73 -7.84
N GLU A 280 2.55 3.82 -8.23
CA GLU A 280 1.88 5.07 -8.61
C GLU A 280 1.77 6.08 -7.45
N GLY A 281 1.72 5.59 -6.21
CA GLY A 281 1.60 6.42 -5.01
C GLY A 281 2.94 6.82 -4.39
N TRP A 282 4.05 6.22 -4.82
CA TRP A 282 5.31 6.21 -4.09
C TRP A 282 5.87 7.61 -3.74
N ASP A 283 5.75 8.53 -4.68
CA ASP A 283 6.24 9.91 -4.58
C ASP A 283 5.11 10.94 -4.38
N LYS A 284 3.86 10.50 -4.21
CA LYS A 284 2.74 11.42 -3.96
C LYS A 284 2.78 11.92 -2.52
N THR A 285 2.62 13.23 -2.37
CA THR A 285 2.51 13.86 -1.05
C THR A 285 1.05 13.85 -0.58
N VAL A 286 0.83 14.21 0.69
CA VAL A 286 -0.53 14.24 1.28
C VAL A 286 -1.40 15.32 0.66
N GLU A 287 -0.81 16.40 0.15
CA GLU A 287 -1.52 17.49 -0.55
C GLU A 287 -2.12 17.03 -1.88
N ASP A 288 -1.53 16.02 -2.52
CA ASP A 288 -2.04 15.40 -3.74
C ASP A 288 -2.99 14.21 -3.45
N ALA A 289 -3.25 13.90 -2.17
CA ALA A 289 -4.19 12.87 -1.79
C ALA A 289 -5.63 13.30 -2.08
N GLY A 290 -6.42 12.40 -2.65
CA GLY A 290 -7.79 12.75 -3.02
C GLY A 290 -8.62 11.62 -3.59
N GLN A 291 -9.94 11.86 -3.67
CA GLN A 291 -10.89 10.92 -4.25
C GLN A 291 -10.73 10.83 -5.77
N SER A 292 -10.26 9.68 -6.26
CA SER A 292 -10.21 9.37 -7.69
C SER A 292 -11.55 8.88 -8.25
N VAL A 293 -12.43 8.37 -7.39
CA VAL A 293 -13.73 7.79 -7.77
C VAL A 293 -14.82 8.36 -6.85
N PRO A 294 -15.36 9.56 -7.13
CA PRO A 294 -16.29 10.25 -6.23
C PRO A 294 -17.54 9.44 -5.84
N VAL A 295 -17.96 8.50 -6.69
CA VAL A 295 -19.12 7.64 -6.42
C VAL A 295 -18.85 6.61 -5.31
N MET A 296 -17.59 6.30 -5.00
CA MET A 296 -17.25 5.41 -3.88
C MET A 296 -17.71 6.00 -2.54
N ASP A 297 -17.47 7.28 -2.31
CA ASP A 297 -17.93 7.97 -1.09
C ASP A 297 -19.45 7.97 -0.96
N LEU A 298 -20.16 8.07 -2.09
CA LEU A 298 -21.62 7.96 -2.10
C LEU A 298 -22.07 6.55 -1.67
N TRP A 299 -21.44 5.48 -2.16
CA TRP A 299 -21.82 4.12 -1.77
C TRP A 299 -21.52 3.83 -0.30
N VAL A 300 -20.35 4.26 0.19
CA VAL A 300 -19.99 4.14 1.61
C VAL A 300 -20.98 4.94 2.48
N GLY A 301 -21.23 6.20 2.15
CA GLY A 301 -22.16 7.04 2.93
C GLY A 301 -23.60 6.55 2.88
N ARG A 302 -24.06 6.00 1.75
CA ARG A 302 -25.42 5.45 1.61
C ARG A 302 -25.63 4.15 2.38
N HIS A 303 -24.58 3.50 2.86
CA HIS A 303 -24.71 2.28 3.67
C HIS A 303 -25.64 2.47 4.88
N GLU A 304 -25.58 3.63 5.54
CA GLU A 304 -26.48 3.94 6.66
C GLU A 304 -27.96 4.06 6.27
N LYS A 305 -28.25 4.23 4.98
CA LYS A 305 -29.61 4.37 4.44
C LYS A 305 -30.20 3.06 3.94
N LEU A 306 -29.47 1.95 4.02
CA LEU A 306 -29.98 0.64 3.64
C LEU A 306 -31.03 0.16 4.66
N TYR A 307 -32.17 -0.33 4.15
CA TYR A 307 -33.29 -0.83 4.97
C TYR A 307 -32.91 -2.08 5.79
N SER A 308 -32.12 -2.97 5.22
CA SER A 308 -31.54 -4.15 5.88
C SER A 308 -30.03 -4.11 5.68
N ARG A 309 -29.27 -4.42 6.74
CA ARG A 309 -27.81 -4.33 6.78
C ARG A 309 -27.22 -5.59 7.40
N ILE A 310 -26.26 -6.18 6.70
CA ILE A 310 -25.45 -7.31 7.20
C ILE A 310 -24.10 -6.81 7.75
N PHE A 311 -23.67 -5.62 7.33
CA PHE A 311 -22.40 -5.02 7.72
C PHE A 311 -22.60 -3.71 8.49
N ASN A 312 -21.60 -3.38 9.30
CA ASN A 312 -21.57 -2.18 10.13
C ASN A 312 -20.90 -0.99 9.40
N SER A 313 -20.60 -1.13 8.09
CA SER A 313 -19.69 -0.31 7.27
C SER A 313 -19.58 1.14 7.73
#